data_AF-A0A2J2H7T4-F1
#
_entry.id   AF-A0A2J2H7T4-F1
#
_cell.length_a   1.000
_cell.length_b   1.000
_cell.length_c   1.000
_cell.angle_alpha   90.00
_cell.angle_beta   90.00
_cell.angle_gamma   90.00
#
_symmetry.space_group_name_H-M   'P 1'
#
loop_
_entity.id
_entity.type
_entity.pdbx_description
1 polymer ?
#
loop_
_entity_poly.entity_id
_entity_poly.type
_entity_poly.pdbx_seq_one_letter_code
_entity_poly.pdbx_strand_id
1 'polypeptide(L)'
;MQYGYFEQFGEGTARMYRFIEVALQWVYSLTANTIKGIVDSPAKVLEIGPGTGVLANKLSKLGYYVVGVDVSLAMLRRAQGRFWRPDFVNGSSWALPIGYRRFDAAVAVFTLHHWGDHDLSMSNVVKSL
;
A
#
# COMPACT_ATOMS: atom_id res chain seq x y z
N MET A 1 11.68 21.98 7.85
CA MET A 1 11.19 20.61 8.05
C MET A 1 12.12 19.68 7.29
N GLN A 2 12.85 18.84 8.01
CA GLN A 2 13.80 17.89 7.42
C GLN A 2 12.97 16.72 6.87
N TYR A 3 12.60 16.80 5.58
CA TYR A 3 12.05 15.64 4.89
C TYR A 3 13.14 14.56 4.93
N GLY A 4 12.88 13.46 5.63
CA GLY A 4 13.80 12.33 5.71
C GLY A 4 14.25 11.90 4.33
N TYR A 5 15.47 11.37 4.22
CA TYR A 5 15.96 10.81 2.96
C TYR A 5 14.95 9.77 2.44
N PHE A 6 14.33 10.05 1.30
CA PHE A 6 13.53 9.06 0.56
C PHE A 6 14.40 8.47 -0.54
N GLU A 7 14.52 7.14 -0.55
CA GLU A 7 15.11 6.44 -1.67
C GLU A 7 14.33 6.79 -2.95
N GLN A 8 15.03 7.38 -3.92
CA GLN A 8 14.46 7.63 -5.23
C GLN A 8 14.45 6.32 -6.00
N PHE A 9 13.28 5.68 -6.05
CA PHE A 9 13.11 4.41 -6.75
C PHE A 9 13.12 4.60 -8.27
N GLY A 10 14.28 4.36 -8.89
CA GLY A 10 14.45 4.30 -10.35
C GLY A 10 14.14 2.92 -10.95
N GLU A 11 14.23 2.81 -12.27
CA GLU A 11 13.92 1.56 -13.01
C GLU A 11 14.77 0.35 -12.58
N GLY A 12 16.03 0.58 -12.18
CA GLY A 12 16.93 -0.47 -11.71
C GLY A 12 16.43 -1.14 -10.43
N THR A 13 16.06 -0.34 -9.43
CA THR A 13 15.50 -0.81 -8.15
C THR A 13 14.18 -1.55 -8.39
N ALA A 14 13.32 -1.07 -9.29
CA ALA A 14 12.08 -1.75 -9.65
C ALA A 14 12.29 -3.14 -10.28
N ARG A 15 13.41 -3.36 -10.98
CA ARG A 15 13.77 -4.66 -11.55
C ARG A 15 14.24 -5.64 -10.47
N MET A 16 15.06 -5.17 -9.54
CA MET A 16 15.47 -5.95 -8.35
C MET A 16 14.26 -6.37 -7.51
N TYR A 17 13.34 -5.43 -7.26
CA TYR A 17 12.10 -5.72 -6.53
C TYR A 17 11.25 -6.79 -7.21
N ARG A 18 11.27 -6.94 -8.55
CA ARG A 18 10.56 -8.03 -9.23
C ARG A 18 11.02 -9.42 -8.79
N PHE A 19 12.31 -9.60 -8.51
CA PHE A 19 12.84 -10.87 -8.01
C PHE A 19 12.48 -11.09 -6.54
N ILE A 20 12.55 -10.02 -5.73
CA ILE A 20 12.14 -10.05 -4.32
C ILE A 20 10.63 -10.30 -4.21
N GLU A 21 9.81 -9.72 -5.08
CA GLU A 21 8.34 -9.92 -5.13
C GLU A 21 7.96 -11.39 -5.27
N VAL A 22 8.73 -12.18 -6.02
CA VAL A 22 8.50 -13.63 -6.14
C VAL A 22 8.76 -14.31 -4.80
N ALA A 23 9.86 -13.97 -4.14
CA ALA A 23 10.18 -14.46 -2.81
C ALA A 23 9.20 -13.98 -1.73
N LEU A 24 8.53 -12.84 -1.91
CA LEU A 24 7.56 -12.29 -0.97
C LEU A 24 6.12 -12.74 -1.21
N GLN A 25 5.84 -13.54 -2.25
CA GLN A 25 4.47 -14.00 -2.54
C GLN A 25 3.81 -14.71 -1.36
N TRP A 26 4.58 -15.47 -0.57
CA TRP A 26 4.06 -16.13 0.62
C TRP A 26 3.65 -15.12 1.69
N VAL A 27 4.46 -14.07 1.94
CA VAL A 27 4.12 -12.97 2.87
C VAL A 27 2.83 -12.30 2.43
N TYR A 28 2.71 -11.92 1.15
CA TYR A 28 1.48 -11.30 0.65
C TYR A 28 0.26 -12.22 0.74
N SER A 29 0.46 -13.53 0.62
CA SER A 29 -0.63 -14.50 0.79
C SER A 29 -1.05 -14.64 2.25
N LEU A 30 -0.08 -14.64 3.19
CA LEU A 30 -0.37 -14.60 4.62
C LEU A 30 -1.11 -13.31 4.99
N THR A 31 -0.62 -12.15 4.56
CA THR A 31 -1.28 -10.86 4.81
C THR A 31 -2.71 -10.84 4.27
N ALA A 32 -2.93 -11.33 3.04
CA ALA A 32 -4.27 -11.40 2.47
C ALA A 32 -5.21 -12.31 3.30
N ASN A 33 -4.70 -13.44 3.81
CA ASN A 33 -5.46 -14.31 4.70
C ASN A 33 -5.73 -13.66 6.07
N THR A 34 -4.79 -12.89 6.61
CA THR A 34 -5.00 -12.11 7.84
C THR A 34 -6.11 -11.08 7.64
N ILE A 35 -6.12 -10.34 6.52
CA ILE A 35 -7.20 -9.39 6.22
C ILE A 35 -8.56 -10.09 6.12
N LYS A 36 -8.63 -11.26 5.47
CA LYS A 36 -9.85 -12.08 5.44
C LYS A 36 -10.35 -12.49 6.82
N GLY A 37 -9.45 -12.73 7.77
CA GLY A 37 -9.82 -13.05 9.15
C GLY A 37 -10.27 -11.84 9.97
N ILE A 38 -9.98 -10.62 9.51
CA ILE A 38 -10.35 -9.37 10.19
C ILE A 38 -11.65 -8.81 9.63
N VAL A 39 -11.84 -8.85 8.31
CA VAL A 39 -13.01 -8.30 7.63
C VAL A 39 -13.37 -9.13 6.39
N ASP A 40 -14.64 -9.52 6.29
CA ASP A 40 -15.17 -10.25 5.14
C ASP A 40 -15.26 -9.35 3.90
N SER A 41 -15.09 -9.93 2.70
CA SER A 41 -15.41 -9.22 1.46
C SER A 41 -16.91 -9.31 1.14
N PRO A 42 -17.51 -8.27 0.52
CA PRO A 42 -16.88 -7.04 0.03
C PRO A 42 -16.62 -6.00 1.12
N ALA A 43 -15.40 -5.46 1.16
CA ALA A 43 -15.01 -4.39 2.06
C ALA A 43 -13.95 -3.48 1.40
N LYS A 44 -13.80 -2.26 1.91
CA LYS A 44 -12.81 -1.28 1.45
C LYS A 44 -11.53 -1.40 2.26
N VAL A 45 -10.40 -1.56 1.58
CA VAL A 45 -9.09 -1.72 2.23
C VAL A 45 -8.14 -0.62 1.76
N LEU A 46 -7.49 0.05 2.72
CA LEU A 46 -6.41 0.98 2.45
C LEU A 46 -5.07 0.25 2.55
N GLU A 47 -4.24 0.33 1.52
CA GLU A 47 -2.85 -0.14 1.57
C GLU A 47 -1.88 1.04 1.57
N ILE A 48 -1.02 1.13 2.59
CA ILE A 48 0.01 2.16 2.68
C ILE A 48 1.34 1.63 2.15
N GLY A 49 1.84 2.28 1.11
CA GLY A 49 3.04 1.89 0.37
C GLY A 49 2.85 0.60 -0.43
N PRO A 50 1.84 0.52 -1.34
CA PRO A 50 1.60 -0.67 -2.15
C PRO A 50 2.76 -1.00 -3.10
N GLY A 51 3.72 -0.08 -3.31
CA GLY A 51 4.82 -0.25 -4.24
C GLY A 51 4.31 -0.60 -5.64
N THR A 52 4.69 -1.78 -6.13
CA THR A 52 4.27 -2.25 -7.45
C THR A 52 2.88 -2.91 -7.48
N GLY A 53 2.13 -2.88 -6.37
CA GLY A 53 0.71 -3.22 -6.31
C GLY A 53 0.36 -4.69 -6.12
N VAL A 54 1.32 -5.54 -5.73
CA VAL A 54 1.13 -7.00 -5.68
C VAL A 54 0.09 -7.44 -4.66
N LEU A 55 0.20 -6.98 -3.40
CA LEU A 55 -0.78 -7.29 -2.35
C LEU A 55 -2.13 -6.66 -2.68
N ALA A 56 -2.13 -5.38 -3.07
CA ALA A 56 -3.32 -4.64 -3.45
C ALA A 56 -4.15 -5.39 -4.53
N ASN A 57 -3.50 -5.89 -5.58
CA ASN A 57 -4.13 -6.70 -6.62
C ASN A 57 -4.58 -8.06 -6.10
N LYS A 58 -3.82 -8.71 -5.21
CA LYS A 58 -4.22 -9.98 -4.59
C LYS A 58 -5.51 -9.82 -3.78
N LEU A 59 -5.61 -8.78 -2.96
CA LEU A 59 -6.83 -8.43 -2.22
C LEU A 59 -7.99 -8.08 -3.16
N SER A 60 -7.72 -7.33 -4.23
CA SER A 60 -8.75 -7.01 -5.24
C SER A 60 -9.35 -8.27 -5.88
N LYS A 61 -8.53 -9.28 -6.18
CA LYS A 61 -8.99 -10.58 -6.71
C LYS A 61 -9.83 -11.39 -5.71
N LEU A 62 -9.72 -11.08 -4.41
CA LEU A 62 -10.51 -11.70 -3.34
C LEU A 62 -11.83 -10.94 -3.07
N GLY A 63 -12.15 -9.91 -3.87
CA GLY A 63 -13.41 -9.15 -3.78
C GLY A 63 -13.34 -7.89 -2.94
N TYR A 64 -12.15 -7.47 -2.49
CA TYR A 64 -11.98 -6.21 -1.76
C TYR A 64 -11.88 -5.00 -2.72
N TYR A 65 -12.37 -3.85 -2.26
CA TYR A 65 -12.15 -2.56 -2.93
C TYR A 65 -10.89 -1.92 -2.33
N VAL A 66 -9.76 -2.10 -2.99
CA VAL A 66 -8.47 -1.63 -2.46
C VAL A 66 -8.12 -0.27 -3.04
N VAL A 67 -7.65 0.64 -2.17
CA VAL A 67 -6.97 1.88 -2.56
C VAL A 67 -5.55 1.83 -2.00
N GLY A 68 -4.56 1.93 -2.87
CA GLY A 68 -3.16 1.99 -2.48
C GLY A 68 -2.64 3.43 -2.47
N VAL A 69 -2.01 3.86 -1.37
CA VAL A 69 -1.35 5.18 -1.27
C VAL A 69 0.16 5.01 -1.21
N ASP A 70 0.86 5.57 -2.19
CA ASP A 70 2.33 5.54 -2.24
C ASP A 70 2.91 6.93 -2.54
N VAL A 71 4.03 7.26 -1.91
CA VAL A 71 4.77 8.51 -2.20
C VAL A 71 5.47 8.44 -3.55
N SER A 72 5.83 7.25 -4.01
CA SER A 72 6.57 7.03 -5.25
C SER A 72 5.64 6.96 -6.45
N LEU A 73 5.57 8.06 -7.21
CA LEU A 73 4.87 8.09 -8.50
C LEU A 73 5.39 7.04 -9.49
N ALA A 74 6.68 6.71 -9.44
CA ALA A 74 7.26 5.67 -10.29
C ALA A 74 6.68 4.28 -9.97
N MET A 75 6.51 3.96 -8.68
CA MET A 75 5.89 2.72 -8.23
C MET A 75 4.41 2.67 -8.62
N LEU A 76 3.66 3.76 -8.41
CA LEU A 76 2.25 3.84 -8.80
C LEU A 76 2.05 3.65 -10.30
N ARG A 77 2.83 4.34 -11.15
CA ARG A 77 2.77 4.16 -12.61
C ARG A 77 3.03 2.71 -13.00
N ARG A 78 4.00 2.06 -12.34
CA ARG A 78 4.32 0.66 -12.58
C ARG A 78 3.19 -0.27 -12.13
N ALA A 79 2.56 0.00 -10.99
CA ALA A 79 1.44 -0.77 -10.49
C ALA A 79 0.22 -0.65 -11.44
N GLN A 80 -0.11 0.57 -11.85
CA GLN A 80 -1.17 0.86 -12.82
C GLN A 80 -0.92 0.21 -14.18
N GLY A 81 0.33 0.17 -14.65
CA GLY A 81 0.68 -0.53 -15.88
C GLY A 81 0.57 -2.07 -15.79
N ARG A 82 0.52 -2.63 -14.59
CA ARG A 82 0.43 -4.09 -14.36
C ARG A 82 -0.99 -4.57 -14.11
N PHE A 83 -1.82 -3.75 -13.47
CA PHE A 83 -3.11 -4.17 -12.96
C PHE A 83 -4.20 -3.14 -13.28
N TRP A 84 -5.32 -3.63 -13.82
CA TRP A 84 -6.50 -2.80 -14.13
C TRP A 84 -7.24 -2.33 -12.86
N ARG A 85 -7.05 -3.05 -11.75
CA ARG A 85 -7.41 -2.72 -10.37
C ARG A 85 -6.31 -3.26 -9.45
N PRO A 86 -5.99 -2.61 -8.33
CA PRO A 86 -6.77 -1.58 -7.61
C PRO A 86 -6.52 -0.13 -8.02
N ASP A 87 -7.20 0.79 -7.31
CA ASP A 87 -7.00 2.23 -7.43
C ASP A 87 -5.74 2.66 -6.67
N PHE A 88 -5.00 3.61 -7.24
CA PHE A 88 -3.73 4.10 -6.70
C PHE A 88 -3.74 5.62 -6.59
N VAL A 89 -3.31 6.13 -5.43
CA VAL A 89 -3.27 7.57 -5.12
C VAL A 89 -1.86 7.95 -4.67
N ASN A 90 -1.36 9.06 -5.18
CA ASN A 90 -0.08 9.59 -4.71
C ASN A 90 -0.27 10.35 -3.40
N GLY A 91 0.50 9.98 -2.39
CA GLY A 91 0.44 10.59 -1.07
C GLY A 91 1.32 9.84 -0.08
N SER A 92 1.37 10.34 1.16
CA SER A 92 2.11 9.73 2.25
C SER A 92 1.20 9.37 3.41
N SER A 93 1.66 8.55 4.35
CA SER A 93 0.91 8.27 5.57
C SER A 93 0.79 9.50 6.50
N TRP A 94 1.83 10.34 6.60
CA TRP A 94 1.84 11.55 7.43
C TRP A 94 1.08 12.75 6.82
N ALA A 95 0.74 12.68 5.53
CA ALA A 95 -0.12 13.66 4.84
C ALA A 95 -1.10 12.92 3.93
N LEU A 96 -1.88 12.02 4.53
CA LEU A 96 -2.74 11.07 3.82
C LEU A 96 -3.86 11.81 3.07
N PRO A 97 -3.91 11.74 1.72
CA PRO A 97 -4.93 12.44 0.92
C PRO A 97 -6.27 11.68 0.89
N ILE A 98 -6.66 11.11 2.03
CA ILE A 98 -7.86 10.32 2.21
C ILE A 98 -8.73 11.01 3.29
N GLY A 99 -10.04 11.02 3.08
CA GLY A 99 -10.99 11.53 4.06
C GLY A 99 -11.18 10.61 5.28
N TYR A 100 -11.99 11.06 6.23
CA TYR A 100 -12.30 10.30 7.44
C TYR A 100 -13.22 9.11 7.17
N ARG A 101 -13.02 7.99 7.89
CA ARG A 101 -13.92 6.82 7.95
C ARG A 101 -14.36 6.30 6.58
N ARG A 102 -13.37 5.99 5.74
CA ARG A 102 -13.56 5.59 4.33
C ARG A 102 -13.30 4.11 4.08
N PHE A 103 -12.59 3.45 4.98
CA PHE A 103 -12.10 2.08 4.82
C PHE A 103 -12.49 1.22 6.01
N ASP A 104 -12.72 -0.07 5.76
CA ASP A 104 -13.07 -1.04 6.80
C ASP A 104 -11.80 -1.67 7.42
N ALA A 105 -10.69 -1.67 6.68
CA ALA A 105 -9.38 -2.10 7.17
C ALA A 105 -8.23 -1.32 6.49
N ALA A 106 -7.08 -1.27 7.16
CA ALA A 106 -5.84 -0.71 6.61
C ALA A 106 -4.69 -1.70 6.79
N VAL A 107 -3.75 -1.70 5.85
CA VAL A 107 -2.58 -2.59 5.84
C VAL A 107 -1.33 -1.87 5.36
N ALA A 108 -0.20 -2.22 5.95
CA ALA A 108 1.12 -1.73 5.58
C ALA A 108 2.12 -2.89 5.68
N VAL A 109 2.79 -3.24 4.59
CA VAL A 109 3.74 -4.37 4.56
C VAL A 109 5.10 -3.84 4.13
N PHE A 110 6.11 -4.01 4.98
CA PHE A 110 7.49 -3.52 4.77
C PHE A 110 7.61 -2.02 4.46
N THR A 111 6.69 -1.17 4.93
CA THR A 111 6.72 0.27 4.63
C THR A 111 6.92 1.17 5.86
N LEU A 112 6.68 0.67 7.08
CA LEU A 112 6.72 1.47 8.32
C LEU A 112 8.06 2.19 8.56
N HIS A 113 9.18 1.62 8.13
CA HIS A 113 10.51 2.24 8.27
C HIS A 113 10.77 3.39 7.26
N HIS A 114 9.88 3.56 6.28
CA HIS A 114 9.86 4.70 5.34
C HIS A 114 8.83 5.76 5.72
N TRP A 115 8.06 5.54 6.78
CA TRP A 115 7.11 6.55 7.23
C TRP A 115 7.88 7.74 7.82
N GLY A 116 7.33 8.94 7.61
CA GLY A 116 7.79 10.16 8.26
C GLY A 116 7.43 10.13 9.75
N ASP A 117 6.81 11.19 10.25
CA ASP A 117 6.31 11.22 11.63
C ASP A 117 5.34 10.04 11.87
N HIS A 118 5.75 9.08 12.71
CA HIS A 118 4.98 7.85 12.97
C HIS A 118 3.67 8.14 13.68
N ASP A 119 3.64 9.06 14.64
CA ASP A 119 2.43 9.38 15.40
C ASP A 119 1.39 10.04 14.51
N LEU A 120 1.80 11.01 13.70
CA LEU A 120 0.94 11.65 12.71
C LEU A 120 0.47 10.65 11.64
N SER A 121 1.37 9.79 11.16
CA SER A 121 1.04 8.75 10.19
C SER A 121 0.01 7.76 10.72
N MET A 122 0.20 7.27 11.94
CA MET A 122 -0.76 6.38 12.61
C MET A 122 -2.09 7.07 12.85
N SER A 123 -2.07 8.33 13.32
CA SER A 123 -3.28 9.14 13.51
C SER A 123 -4.09 9.24 12.21
N ASN A 124 -3.44 9.53 11.09
CA ASN A 124 -4.10 9.64 9.78
C ASN A 124 -4.68 8.31 9.30
N VAL A 125 -3.94 7.20 9.45
CA VAL A 125 -4.44 5.86 9.07
C VAL A 125 -5.64 5.48 9.93
N VAL A 126 -5.58 5.68 11.25
CA VAL A 126 -6.72 5.40 12.15
C VAL A 126 -7.93 6.26 11.80
N LYS A 127 -7.74 7.55 11.48
CA LYS A 127 -8.82 8.45 11.05
C LYS A 127 -9.49 8.00 9.74
N SER A 128 -8.76 7.28 8.89
CA SER A 128 -9.28 6.79 7.61
C SER A 128 -10.17 5.55 7.73
N LEU A 129 -10.10 4.85 8.88
CA LEU A 129 -11.00 3.77 9.30
C LEU A 129 -12.25 4.36 9.98
#